data_AF-A0A7S4GPU3-F1
#
_entry.id   AF-A0A7S4GPU3-F1
#
_cell.length_a   1.000
_cell.length_b   1.000
_cell.length_c   1.000
_cell.angle_alpha   90.00
_cell.angle_beta   90.00
_cell.angle_gamma   90.00
#
_symmetry.space_group_name_H-M   'P 1'
#
loop_
_entity.id
_entity.type
_entity.pdbx_description
1 polymer ?
#
loop_
_entity_poly.entity_id
_entity_poly.type
_entity_poly.pdbx_seq_one_letter_code
_entity_poly.pdbx_strand_id
1 'polypeptide(L)'
;MNMGRFCCSKGFVLTTRTPFAYLGAQSCRSVRTFQSSCIQLQAKDWKKELDELGEAFAEARVEIEDARESAETVYFKDDYEAAAEMVADVQEMYSNLLETMPAEEAGRLKREQDPKMAQLAEEMQQLKELLH
;
A
#
# COMPACT_ATOMS: atom_id res chain seq x y z
N MET A 1 -7.37 57.53 8.78
CA MET A 1 -7.41 56.15 8.25
C MET A 1 -7.40 56.24 6.71
N ASN A 2 -6.41 55.57 6.11
CA ASN A 2 -6.05 55.51 4.68
C ASN A 2 -7.26 55.49 3.73
N MET A 3 -7.36 56.39 2.75
CA MET A 3 -6.70 56.36 1.41
C MET A 3 -7.03 55.08 0.65
N GLY A 4 -7.60 55.05 -0.57
CA GLY A 4 -7.88 56.09 -1.55
C GLY A 4 -8.40 55.41 -2.83
N ARG A 5 -9.26 56.12 -3.56
CA ARG A 5 -9.84 55.77 -4.87
C ARG A 5 -8.78 55.71 -5.98
N PHE A 6 -9.11 55.04 -7.10
CA PHE A 6 -9.00 55.44 -8.53
C PHE A 6 -8.82 54.16 -9.39
N CYS A 7 -9.78 53.74 -10.24
CA CYS A 7 -10.16 54.25 -11.58
C CYS A 7 -9.00 54.38 -12.59
N CYS A 8 -8.99 53.51 -13.62
CA CYS A 8 -9.06 53.83 -15.08
C CYS A 8 -8.48 52.66 -15.90
N SER A 9 -9.19 52.02 -16.83
CA SER A 9 -9.74 52.48 -18.12
C SER A 9 -8.75 52.45 -19.29
N LYS A 10 -9.20 51.82 -20.39
CA LYS A 10 -8.67 51.81 -21.79
C LYS A 10 -7.56 50.77 -22.00
N GLY A 11 -7.66 49.79 -22.90
CA GLY A 11 -8.28 49.78 -24.22
C GLY A 11 -7.15 49.82 -25.24
N PHE A 12 -6.87 48.71 -25.94
CA PHE A 12 -6.11 48.77 -27.19
C PHE A 12 -6.35 47.52 -28.05
N VAL A 13 -6.57 47.80 -29.32
CA VAL A 13 -6.91 46.91 -30.43
C VAL A 13 -5.60 46.37 -31.04
N LEU A 14 -5.72 45.31 -31.83
CA LEU A 14 -4.87 44.91 -32.97
C LEU A 14 -4.19 43.56 -32.81
N THR A 15 -4.77 42.60 -33.53
CA THR A 15 -4.12 41.82 -34.59
C THR A 15 -2.60 41.77 -34.54
N THR A 16 -2.05 40.59 -34.30
CA THR A 16 -1.01 39.99 -35.15
C THR A 16 -0.98 38.48 -34.92
N ARG A 17 -1.31 37.73 -35.97
CA ARG A 17 -0.78 36.39 -36.16
C ARG A 17 0.74 36.50 -36.20
N THR A 18 1.43 35.90 -35.25
CA THR A 18 2.79 35.40 -35.46
C THR A 18 2.93 34.03 -34.79
N PRO A 19 3.49 33.04 -35.52
CA PRO A 19 3.85 31.74 -34.97
C PRO A 19 5.27 31.81 -34.42
N PHE A 20 5.51 31.33 -33.20
CA PHE A 20 6.84 30.95 -32.67
C PHE A 20 6.57 30.35 -31.27
N ALA A 21 6.60 29.03 -31.12
CA ALA A 21 7.78 28.24 -30.76
C ALA A 21 7.89 28.02 -29.23
N TYR A 22 8.04 26.73 -28.88
CA TYR A 22 8.63 26.18 -27.67
C TYR A 22 8.02 26.51 -26.30
N LEU A 23 7.24 25.56 -25.79
CA LEU A 23 7.23 25.06 -24.40
C LEU A 23 6.47 23.72 -24.48
N GLY A 24 7.09 22.56 -24.30
CA GLY A 24 7.71 22.18 -23.04
C GLY A 24 6.62 21.74 -22.07
N ALA A 25 5.99 20.60 -22.31
CA ALA A 25 5.07 19.97 -21.36
C ALA A 25 5.27 18.45 -21.37
N GLN A 26 6.26 18.05 -20.58
CA GLN A 26 6.26 16.87 -19.72
C GLN A 26 5.25 15.78 -20.08
N SER A 27 5.70 14.81 -20.88
CA SER A 27 5.20 13.45 -20.76
C SER A 27 5.81 12.85 -19.49
N CYS A 28 5.21 13.11 -18.34
CA CYS A 28 5.41 12.28 -17.16
C CYS A 28 4.75 10.93 -17.44
N ARG A 29 5.41 10.07 -18.24
CA ARG A 29 5.19 8.63 -18.17
C ARG A 29 5.76 8.20 -16.83
N SER A 30 4.97 8.40 -15.79
CA SER A 30 5.16 7.75 -14.51
C SER A 30 5.02 6.27 -14.78
N VAL A 31 6.17 5.61 -14.97
CA VAL A 31 6.30 4.21 -14.63
C VAL A 31 5.84 4.17 -13.19
N ARG A 32 4.64 3.62 -12.96
CA ARG A 32 4.21 3.26 -11.63
C ARG A 32 5.19 2.22 -11.15
N THR A 33 6.24 2.66 -10.49
CA THR A 33 6.93 1.89 -9.48
C THR A 33 5.86 1.62 -8.42
N PHE A 34 5.10 0.55 -8.63
CA PHE A 34 4.17 -0.04 -7.67
C PHE A 34 4.92 -0.59 -6.44
N GLN A 35 6.24 -0.58 -6.51
CA GLN A 35 7.10 -1.02 -5.44
C GLN A 35 7.74 0.21 -4.78
N SER A 36 7.65 0.23 -3.46
CA SER A 36 8.39 1.09 -2.54
C SER A 36 7.69 2.38 -2.07
N SER A 37 6.50 2.23 -1.48
CA SER A 37 6.21 2.99 -0.25
C SER A 37 6.51 2.16 0.99
N CYS A 38 7.36 1.14 0.87
CA CYS A 38 7.71 0.23 1.95
C CYS A 38 8.39 1.01 3.07
N ILE A 39 7.59 1.30 4.11
CA ILE A 39 7.98 1.38 5.50
C ILE A 39 9.37 2.03 5.68
N GLN A 40 9.49 3.32 5.38
CA GLN A 40 10.65 4.09 5.85
C GLN A 40 10.47 4.45 7.34
N LEU A 41 10.05 3.49 8.17
CA LEU A 41 10.23 3.55 9.62
C LEU A 41 11.68 3.17 9.91
N GLN A 42 12.59 4.08 9.57
CA GLN A 42 14.01 3.98 9.92
C GLN A 42 14.21 4.38 11.39
N ALA A 43 13.62 3.62 12.30
CA ALA A 43 14.11 3.52 13.67
C ALA A 43 14.84 2.19 13.73
N LYS A 44 16.15 2.25 13.96
CA LYS A 44 17.11 1.14 13.83
C LYS A 44 16.74 -0.12 14.62
N ASP A 45 15.81 0.02 15.57
CA ASP A 45 15.36 -1.02 16.49
C ASP A 45 14.37 -2.00 15.85
N TRP A 46 13.47 -1.55 14.96
CA TRP A 46 12.35 -2.38 14.48
C TRP A 46 12.45 -2.86 13.03
N LYS A 47 13.57 -2.52 12.37
CA LYS A 47 13.74 -2.82 10.94
C LYS A 47 13.74 -4.32 10.67
N LYS A 48 14.31 -5.12 11.59
CA LYS A 48 14.40 -6.57 11.42
C LYS A 48 13.03 -7.22 11.54
N GLU A 49 12.26 -6.89 12.59
CA GLU A 49 10.91 -7.46 12.73
C GLU A 49 10.00 -7.04 11.56
N LEU A 50 10.18 -5.82 11.03
CA LEU A 50 9.43 -5.36 9.85
C LEU A 50 9.82 -6.11 8.57
N ASP A 51 11.12 -6.42 8.40
CA ASP A 51 11.59 -7.20 7.27
C ASP A 51 11.10 -8.66 7.39
N GLU A 52 11.17 -9.26 8.60
CA GLU A 52 10.66 -10.60 8.92
C GLU A 52 9.13 -10.69 8.72
N LEU A 53 8.36 -9.70 9.18
CA LEU A 53 6.92 -9.62 8.94
C LEU A 53 6.62 -9.55 7.43
N GLY A 54 7.46 -8.84 6.67
CA GLY A 54 7.33 -8.74 5.22
C GLY A 54 7.61 -10.07 4.51
N GLU A 55 8.60 -10.82 4.98
CA GLU A 55 8.94 -12.15 4.48
C GLU A 55 7.82 -13.15 4.80
N ALA A 56 7.36 -13.20 6.06
CA ALA A 56 6.25 -14.05 6.47
C ALA A 56 4.94 -13.72 5.72
N PHE A 57 4.68 -12.45 5.40
CA PHE A 57 3.55 -12.07 4.57
C PHE A 57 3.67 -12.60 3.14
N ALA A 58 4.87 -12.61 2.56
CA ALA A 58 5.10 -13.15 1.24
C ALA A 58 4.93 -14.69 1.25
N GLU A 59 5.44 -15.36 2.28
CA GLU A 59 5.26 -16.80 2.48
C GLU A 59 3.79 -17.17 2.65
N ALA A 60 3.04 -16.49 3.53
CA ALA A 60 1.62 -16.77 3.74
C ALA A 60 0.79 -16.62 2.45
N ARG A 61 1.14 -15.68 1.56
CA ARG A 61 0.47 -15.54 0.25
C ARG A 61 0.81 -16.68 -0.71
N VAL A 62 2.04 -17.19 -0.68
CA VAL A 62 2.42 -18.36 -1.47
C VAL A 62 1.65 -19.58 -0.99
N GLU A 63 1.56 -19.78 0.32
CA GLU A 63 0.81 -20.90 0.92
C GLU A 63 -0.69 -20.84 0.59
N ILE A 64 -1.29 -19.65 0.63
CA ILE A 64 -2.69 -19.44 0.19
C ILE A 64 -2.88 -19.82 -1.29
N GLU A 65 -1.94 -19.45 -2.16
CA GLU A 65 -1.99 -19.80 -3.58
C GLU A 65 -1.85 -21.31 -3.80
N ASP A 66 -0.92 -21.95 -3.08
CA ASP A 66 -0.71 -23.40 -3.13
C ASP A 66 -1.97 -24.14 -2.64
N ALA A 67 -2.58 -23.71 -1.52
CA ALA A 67 -3.85 -24.24 -1.04
C ALA A 67 -4.97 -24.04 -2.07
N ARG A 68 -4.96 -22.93 -2.81
CA ARG A 68 -5.96 -22.67 -3.87
C ARG A 68 -5.79 -23.61 -5.06
N GLU A 69 -4.56 -23.90 -5.47
CA GLU A 69 -4.29 -24.88 -6.53
C GLU A 69 -4.71 -26.31 -6.10
N SER A 70 -4.51 -26.63 -4.82
CA SER A 70 -4.94 -27.89 -4.22
C SER A 70 -6.45 -28.00 -3.95
N ALA A 71 -7.25 -26.95 -4.18
CA ALA A 71 -8.68 -26.90 -3.83
C ALA A 71 -9.55 -27.98 -4.48
N GLU A 72 -9.11 -28.54 -5.61
CA GLU A 72 -9.80 -29.65 -6.30
C GLU A 72 -9.35 -31.04 -5.82
N THR A 73 -8.49 -31.10 -4.80
CA THR A 73 -7.88 -32.33 -4.31
C THR A 73 -8.32 -32.67 -2.87
N VAL A 74 -8.06 -33.90 -2.45
CA VAL A 74 -8.36 -34.36 -1.08
C VAL A 74 -7.41 -33.73 -0.05
N TYR A 75 -6.29 -33.16 -0.49
CA TYR A 75 -5.27 -32.53 0.36
C TYR A 75 -5.64 -31.11 0.76
N PHE A 76 -6.67 -30.53 0.13
CA PHE A 76 -7.09 -29.15 0.36
C PHE A 76 -7.32 -28.80 1.82
N LYS A 77 -7.84 -29.74 2.62
CA LYS A 77 -8.11 -29.49 4.04
C LYS A 77 -6.82 -29.30 4.85
N ASP A 78 -5.80 -30.11 4.57
CA ASP A 78 -4.52 -30.03 5.28
C ASP A 78 -3.75 -28.78 4.82
N ASP A 79 -3.78 -28.48 3.52
CA ASP A 79 -3.15 -27.27 2.94
C ASP A 79 -3.86 -25.98 3.44
N TYR A 80 -5.19 -26.00 3.58
CA TYR A 80 -5.95 -24.90 4.18
C TYR A 80 -5.57 -24.67 5.65
N GLU A 81 -5.40 -25.74 6.43
CA GLU A 81 -4.99 -25.64 7.83
C GLU A 81 -3.59 -25.05 7.96
N ALA A 82 -2.65 -25.46 7.10
CA ALA A 82 -1.30 -24.89 7.04
C ALA A 82 -1.30 -23.40 6.66
N ALA A 83 -2.07 -23.01 5.63
CA ALA A 83 -2.25 -21.61 5.25
C ALA A 83 -2.88 -20.78 6.37
N ALA A 84 -3.88 -21.33 7.07
CA ALA A 84 -4.53 -20.65 8.18
C ALA A 84 -3.57 -20.41 9.37
N GLU A 85 -2.70 -21.37 9.67
CA GLU A 85 -1.66 -21.25 10.69
C GLU A 85 -0.65 -20.14 10.33
N MET A 86 -0.13 -20.14 9.10
CA MET A 86 0.80 -19.08 8.66
C MET A 86 0.17 -17.68 8.70
N VAL A 87 -1.10 -17.55 8.29
CA VAL A 87 -1.81 -16.26 8.35
C VAL A 87 -2.02 -15.81 9.80
N ALA A 88 -2.29 -16.75 10.72
CA ALA A 88 -2.41 -16.44 12.14
C ALA A 88 -1.07 -15.96 12.72
N ASP A 89 0.04 -16.63 12.38
CA ASP A 89 1.39 -16.24 12.81
C ASP A 89 1.76 -14.83 12.32
N VAL A 90 1.43 -14.49 11.07
CA VAL A 90 1.64 -13.14 10.53
C VAL A 90 0.83 -12.10 11.31
N GLN A 91 -0.42 -12.39 11.64
CA GLN A 91 -1.26 -11.49 12.43
C GLN A 91 -0.73 -11.33 13.85
N GLU A 92 -0.24 -12.41 14.46
CA GLU A 92 0.36 -12.39 15.79
C GLU A 92 1.65 -11.55 15.80
N MET A 93 2.58 -11.79 14.88
CA MET A 93 3.81 -11.01 14.73
C MET A 93 3.50 -9.52 14.54
N TYR A 94 2.50 -9.21 13.73
CA TYR A 94 2.05 -7.84 13.52
C TYR A 94 1.48 -7.20 14.80
N SER A 95 0.64 -7.93 15.53
CA SER A 95 0.05 -7.44 16.78
C SER A 95 1.12 -7.21 17.87
N ASN A 96 2.06 -8.14 18.03
CA ASN A 96 3.19 -8.02 18.93
C ASN A 96 4.05 -6.80 18.59
N LEU A 97 4.29 -6.53 17.29
CA LEU A 97 5.05 -5.37 16.86
C LEU A 97 4.33 -4.05 17.15
N LEU A 98 2.99 -4.01 17.09
CA LEU A 98 2.22 -2.83 17.49
C LEU A 98 2.26 -2.57 19.00
N GLU A 99 2.36 -3.61 19.82
CA GLU A 99 2.47 -3.49 21.28
C GLU A 99 3.85 -3.06 21.76
N THR A 100 4.91 -3.46 21.04
CA THR A 100 6.30 -3.10 21.38
C THR A 100 6.65 -1.66 20.98
N MET A 101 6.00 -1.13 19.95
CA MET A 101 6.28 0.20 19.40
C MET A 101 5.54 1.33 20.15
N PRO A 102 6.08 2.57 20.15
CA PRO A 102 5.36 3.72 20.66
C PRO A 102 4.14 4.03 19.79
N ALA A 103 3.11 4.64 20.40
CA ALA A 103 1.82 4.88 19.75
C ALA A 103 1.89 5.70 18.46
N GLU A 104 2.91 6.56 18.30
CA GLU A 104 3.10 7.37 17.10
C GLU A 104 3.55 6.52 15.91
N GLU A 105 4.62 5.72 16.07
CA GLU A 105 5.14 4.83 15.04
C GLU A 105 4.19 3.66 14.76
N ALA A 106 3.59 3.08 15.81
CA ALA A 106 2.57 2.05 15.67
C ALA A 106 1.38 2.57 14.84
N GLY A 107 0.94 3.82 15.08
CA GLY A 107 -0.12 4.45 14.29
C GLY A 107 0.23 4.65 12.81
N ARG A 108 1.50 4.90 12.49
CA ARG A 108 1.98 4.99 11.09
C ARG A 108 2.03 3.62 10.44
N LEU A 109 2.63 2.64 11.12
CA LEU A 109 2.69 1.26 10.65
C LEU A 109 1.29 0.70 10.41
N LYS A 110 0.36 1.00 11.31
CA LYS A 110 -1.04 0.59 11.23
C LYS A 110 -1.74 1.06 9.97
N ARG A 111 -1.62 2.34 9.65
CA ARG A 111 -2.21 2.91 8.42
C ARG A 111 -1.67 2.26 7.14
N GLU A 112 -0.43 1.77 7.15
CA GLU A 112 0.23 1.19 5.98
C GLU A 112 0.04 -0.33 5.87
N GLN A 113 -0.02 -1.05 6.99
CA GLN A 113 -0.07 -2.52 7.02
C GLN A 113 -1.48 -3.08 7.24
N ASP A 114 -2.38 -2.40 7.96
CA ASP A 114 -3.79 -2.81 8.11
C ASP A 114 -4.45 -3.19 6.77
N PRO A 115 -4.34 -2.39 5.68
CA PRO A 115 -4.97 -2.77 4.42
C PRO A 115 -4.38 -4.05 3.81
N LYS A 116 -3.10 -4.36 4.07
CA LYS A 116 -2.47 -5.59 3.57
C LYS A 116 -2.90 -6.82 4.37
N MET A 117 -2.99 -6.68 5.69
CA MET A 117 -3.50 -7.74 6.56
C MET A 117 -4.97 -8.04 6.26
N ALA A 118 -5.77 -7.00 5.99
CA ALA A 118 -7.14 -7.16 5.54
C ALA A 118 -7.23 -7.91 4.20
N GLN A 119 -6.37 -7.57 3.23
CA GLN A 119 -6.32 -8.28 1.95
C GLN A 119 -5.97 -9.77 2.14
N LEU A 120 -4.97 -10.07 2.97
CA LEU A 120 -4.58 -11.45 3.25
C LEU A 120 -5.73 -12.25 3.90
N ALA A 121 -6.45 -11.64 4.84
CA ALA A 121 -7.61 -12.25 5.47
C ALA A 121 -8.78 -12.48 4.48
N GLU A 122 -8.99 -11.59 3.51
CA GLU A 122 -9.96 -11.80 2.43
C GLU A 122 -9.56 -12.97 1.51
N GLU A 123 -8.28 -13.06 1.12
CA GLU A 123 -7.76 -14.20 0.33
C GLU A 123 -7.99 -15.53 1.10
N MET A 124 -7.75 -15.55 2.42
CA MET A 124 -8.04 -16.71 3.28
C MET A 124 -9.54 -17.03 3.38
N GLN A 125 -10.40 -16.01 3.45
CA GLN A 125 -11.85 -16.22 3.49
C GLN A 125 -12.36 -16.83 2.18
N GLN A 126 -11.80 -16.43 1.03
CA GLN A 126 -12.13 -17.03 -0.26
C GLN A 126 -11.78 -18.52 -0.30
N LEU A 127 -10.61 -18.90 0.24
CA LEU A 127 -10.26 -20.31 0.40
C LEU A 127 -11.27 -21.06 1.27
N LYS A 128 -11.71 -20.44 2.37
CA LYS A 128 -12.71 -21.04 3.25
C LYS A 128 -14.04 -21.31 2.56
N GLU A 129 -14.44 -20.48 1.60
CA GLU A 129 -15.66 -20.73 0.81
C GLU A 129 -15.52 -21.95 -0.10
N LEU A 130 -14.31 -22.29 -0.54
CA LEU A 130 -14.04 -23.51 -1.31
C LEU A 130 -14.05 -24.77 -0.43
N LEU A 131 -13.94 -24.61 0.90
CA LEU A 131 -14.02 -25.68 1.90
C LEU A 131 -15.50 -26.03 2.16
N HIS A 132 -16.11 -26.70 1.19
CA HIS A 132 -17.51 -27.16 1.23
C HIS A 132 -17.69 -28.49 1.99
#